data_AF-A0A285CHC7-F1
#
_entry.id   AF-A0A285CHC7-F1
#
_cell.length_a   1.000
_cell.length_b   1.000
_cell.length_c   1.000
_cell.angle_alpha   90.00
_cell.angle_beta   90.00
_cell.angle_gamma   90.00
#
_symmetry.space_group_name_H-M   'P 1'
#
loop_
_entity.id
_entity.type
_entity.pdbx_description
1 polymer ?
#
loop_
_entity_poly.entity_id
_entity_poly.type
_entity_poly.pdbx_seq_one_letter_code
_entity_poly.pdbx_strand_id
1 'polypeptide(L)'
;MKETKEIGRSTTDPECGFMSRENKQEMFCYLDHRTTDMKFNIITDAFFTPGNVHDSVSYLSRLDRQVERFGFDVEAVALDSGYLTAPICKGLDDRNIFGVISHRRYQPTKGLFPKWEFKYDKSKSGKMLYKFRKEKVERTFADSKELHGLRY
;
A
#
# COMPACT_ATOMS: atom_id res chain seq x y z
N MET A 1 18.08 -19.77 3.93
CA MET A 1 18.79 -19.07 2.84
C MET A 1 18.02 -17.79 2.55
N LYS A 2 18.66 -16.61 2.58
CA LYS A 2 17.99 -15.36 2.17
C LYS A 2 17.85 -15.38 0.64
N GLU A 3 16.64 -15.23 0.13
CA GLU A 3 16.41 -15.07 -1.30
C GLU A 3 17.08 -13.77 -1.77
N THR A 4 17.97 -13.89 -2.75
CA THR A 4 18.64 -12.74 -3.36
C THR A 4 17.74 -12.20 -4.45
N LYS A 5 17.24 -10.97 -4.29
CA LYS A 5 16.40 -10.31 -5.30
C LYS A 5 17.29 -9.58 -6.30
N GLU A 6 17.11 -9.83 -7.59
CA GLU A 6 17.73 -9.02 -8.63
C GLU A 6 17.06 -7.64 -8.67
N ILE A 7 17.86 -6.58 -8.61
CA ILE A 7 17.39 -5.19 -8.61
C ILE A 7 18.06 -4.48 -9.78
N GLY A 8 17.25 -3.87 -10.65
CA GLY A 8 17.76 -2.96 -11.67
C GLY A 8 18.46 -1.77 -11.02
N ARG A 9 19.75 -1.59 -11.30
CA ARG A 9 20.58 -0.51 -10.76
C ARG A 9 21.02 0.38 -11.91
N SER A 10 20.89 1.69 -11.74
CA SER A 10 21.32 2.64 -12.77
C SER A 10 22.84 2.72 -12.82
N THR A 11 23.37 2.91 -14.03
CA THR A 11 24.82 3.03 -14.28
C THR A 11 25.35 4.43 -14.03
N THR A 12 24.48 5.46 -14.07
CA THR A 12 24.85 6.88 -13.90
C THR A 12 24.71 7.34 -12.45
N ASP A 13 23.58 7.01 -11.82
CA ASP A 13 23.31 7.26 -10.40
C ASP A 13 22.95 5.92 -9.72
N PRO A 14 23.85 5.34 -8.92
CA PRO A 14 23.61 4.07 -8.26
C PRO A 14 22.66 4.12 -7.04
N GLU A 15 22.29 5.31 -6.54
CA GLU A 15 21.43 5.51 -5.37
C GLU A 15 19.95 5.61 -5.73
N CYS A 16 19.63 5.91 -6.98
CA CYS A 16 18.24 5.97 -7.45
C CYS A 16 17.60 4.58 -7.55
N GLY A 17 16.26 4.56 -7.45
CA GLY A 17 15.49 3.31 -7.50
C GLY A 17 14.75 3.16 -8.83
N PHE A 18 14.66 1.92 -9.33
CA PHE A 18 13.83 1.61 -10.50
C PHE A 18 12.36 1.53 -10.09
N MET A 19 11.53 2.41 -10.65
CA MET A 19 10.09 2.45 -10.40
C MET A 19 9.34 1.88 -11.62
N SER A 20 8.58 0.81 -11.39
CA SER A 20 7.57 0.30 -12.32
C SER A 20 6.21 0.31 -11.62
N ARG A 21 5.30 1.17 -12.09
CA ARG A 21 3.93 1.28 -11.58
C ARG A 21 2.97 1.19 -12.76
N GLU A 22 1.85 0.50 -12.58
CA GLU A 22 0.82 0.40 -13.62
C GLU A 22 0.40 1.79 -14.12
N ASN A 23 0.39 1.98 -15.44
CA ASN A 23 0.06 3.23 -16.12
C ASN A 23 1.05 4.40 -15.89
N LYS A 24 2.25 4.13 -15.37
CA LYS A 24 3.34 5.12 -15.33
C LYS A 24 4.53 4.62 -16.16
N GLN A 25 5.31 5.56 -16.66
CA GLN A 25 6.56 5.25 -17.36
C GLN A 25 7.56 4.61 -16.39
N GLU A 26 8.19 3.53 -16.83
CA GLU A 26 9.26 2.89 -16.08
C GLU A 26 10.52 3.75 -16.15
N MET A 27 11.07 4.09 -14.99
CA MET A 27 12.23 4.97 -14.92
C MET A 27 13.00 4.81 -13.60
N PHE A 28 14.28 5.19 -13.64
CA PHE A 28 15.09 5.43 -12.47
C PHE A 28 14.74 6.80 -11.86
N CYS A 29 14.35 6.82 -10.59
CA CYS A 29 13.91 8.04 -9.93
C CYS A 29 14.11 8.01 -8.40
N TYR A 30 13.84 9.16 -7.79
CA TYR A 30 13.63 9.32 -6.36
C TYR A 30 12.17 9.67 -6.10
N LEU A 31 11.66 9.23 -4.96
CA LEU A 31 10.37 9.65 -4.41
C LEU A 31 10.61 10.73 -3.38
N ASP A 32 9.81 11.78 -3.48
CA ASP A 32 9.81 12.92 -2.57
C ASP A 32 8.58 12.81 -1.66
N HIS A 33 8.84 12.57 -0.38
CA HIS A 33 7.85 12.49 0.68
C HIS A 33 7.78 13.85 1.38
N ARG A 34 6.68 14.58 1.14
CA ARG A 34 6.46 15.89 1.76
C ARG A 34 5.38 15.82 2.81
N THR A 35 5.56 16.59 3.88
CA THR A 35 4.51 16.92 4.83
C THR A 35 4.24 18.41 4.78
N THR A 36 2.96 18.77 4.83
CA THR A 36 2.52 20.15 4.84
C THR A 36 1.61 20.40 6.03
N ASP A 37 1.76 21.55 6.66
CA ASP A 37 0.78 22.05 7.62
C ASP A 37 -0.51 22.45 6.91
N MET A 38 -1.65 22.00 7.44
CA MET A 38 -2.96 22.24 6.84
C MET A 38 -3.44 23.68 7.01
N LYS A 39 -3.04 24.36 8.09
CA LYS A 39 -3.57 25.69 8.44
C LYS A 39 -2.91 26.80 7.62
N PHE A 40 -1.61 26.71 7.42
CA PHE A 40 -0.80 27.75 6.80
C PHE A 40 -0.21 27.34 5.45
N ASN A 41 -0.42 26.09 5.02
CA ASN A 41 0.11 25.53 3.76
C ASN A 41 1.65 25.64 3.64
N ILE A 42 2.33 25.49 4.77
CA ILE A 42 3.81 25.50 4.83
C ILE A 42 4.32 24.07 4.78
N ILE A 43 5.40 23.84 4.03
CA ILE A 43 6.08 22.54 4.01
C ILE A 43 6.88 22.39 5.31
N THR A 44 6.57 21.34 6.08
CA THR A 44 7.21 21.04 7.39
C THR A 44 8.26 19.93 7.29
N ASP A 45 8.16 19.06 6.28
CA ASP A 45 9.16 18.03 5.97
C ASP A 45 9.26 17.78 4.46
N ALA A 46 10.48 17.48 4.00
CA ALA A 46 10.79 16.96 2.68
C ALA A 46 11.85 15.86 2.85
N PHE A 47 11.52 14.65 2.42
CA PHE A 47 12.37 13.48 2.58
C PHE A 47 12.43 12.66 1.29
N PHE A 48 13.63 12.29 0.86
CA PHE A 48 13.83 11.58 -0.39
C PHE A 48 14.14 10.10 -0.15
N THR A 49 13.53 9.22 -0.94
CA THR A 49 13.89 7.81 -0.99
C THR A 49 14.12 7.36 -2.43
N PRO A 50 14.89 6.28 -2.65
CA PRO A 50 14.94 5.64 -3.95
C PRO A 50 13.54 5.24 -4.45
N GLY A 51 13.31 5.31 -5.77
CA GLY A 51 12.01 5.08 -6.42
C GLY A 51 11.38 3.70 -6.23
N ASN A 52 12.16 2.72 -5.78
CA ASN A 52 11.72 1.36 -5.48
C ASN A 52 11.26 1.18 -4.02
N VAL A 53 11.38 2.20 -3.17
CA VAL A 53 10.90 2.17 -1.78
C VAL A 53 9.42 2.55 -1.74
N HIS A 54 8.62 1.79 -1.00
CA HIS A 54 7.19 2.08 -0.86
C HIS A 54 6.95 3.25 0.10
N ASP A 55 6.01 4.13 -0.25
CA ASP A 55 5.73 5.38 0.44
C ASP A 55 5.37 5.20 1.93
N SER A 56 4.71 4.09 2.27
CA SER A 56 4.31 3.77 3.65
C SER A 56 5.47 3.47 4.60
N VAL A 57 6.65 3.12 4.08
CA VAL A 57 7.77 2.60 4.89
C VAL A 57 8.38 3.69 5.77
N SER A 58 8.52 4.90 5.23
CA SER A 58 9.16 6.03 5.92
C SER A 58 8.18 6.84 6.76
N TYR A 59 6.87 6.68 6.58
CA TYR A 59 5.87 7.60 7.10
C TYR A 59 5.94 7.83 8.62
N LEU A 60 5.86 6.77 9.43
CA LEU A 60 5.82 6.90 10.90
C LEU A 60 7.10 7.54 11.45
N SER A 61 8.26 7.19 10.92
CA SER A 61 9.53 7.80 11.34
C SER A 61 9.64 9.25 10.87
N ARG A 62 8.98 9.63 9.77
CA ARG A 62 8.86 11.03 9.37
C ARG A 62 7.99 11.83 10.31
N LEU A 63 6.87 11.28 10.73
CA LEU A 63 5.99 11.90 11.71
C LEU A 63 6.73 12.13 13.04
N ASP A 64 7.40 11.11 13.55
CA ASP A 64 8.15 11.19 14.82
C ASP A 64 9.22 12.29 14.78
N ARG A 65 10.02 12.37 13.70
CA ARG A 65 11.04 13.43 13.58
C ARG A 65 10.42 14.83 13.57
N GLN A 66 9.23 15.01 13.00
CA GLN A 66 8.59 16.33 12.95
C GLN A 66 8.15 16.76 14.35
N VAL A 67 7.53 15.83 15.08
CA VAL A 67 7.14 16.04 16.47
C VAL A 67 8.37 16.35 17.33
N GLU A 68 9.44 15.55 17.21
CA GLU A 68 10.67 15.75 17.98
C GLU A 68 11.39 17.06 17.63
N ARG A 69 11.50 17.39 16.34
CA ARG A 69 12.27 18.55 15.87
C ARG A 69 11.58 19.87 16.18
N PHE A 70 10.25 19.92 16.06
CA PHE A 70 9.49 21.17 16.15
C PHE A 70 8.62 21.26 17.41
N GLY A 71 8.50 20.17 18.18
CA GLY A 71 7.64 20.13 19.36
C GLY A 71 6.17 20.28 19.02
N PHE A 72 5.74 19.82 17.85
CA PHE A 72 4.35 19.93 17.42
C PHE A 72 3.44 19.04 18.25
N ASP A 73 2.35 19.61 18.73
CA ASP A 73 1.21 18.86 19.26
C ASP A 73 0.29 18.49 18.09
N VAL A 74 0.45 17.28 17.57
CA VAL A 74 -0.21 16.83 16.34
C VAL A 74 -1.54 16.15 16.70
N GLU A 75 -2.66 16.84 16.49
CA GLU A 75 -3.99 16.28 16.74
C GLU A 75 -4.43 15.30 15.65
N ALA A 76 -4.18 15.65 14.38
CA ALA A 76 -4.66 14.89 13.24
C ALA A 76 -3.70 14.93 12.06
N VAL A 77 -3.75 13.88 11.24
CA VAL A 77 -2.99 13.75 9.99
C VAL A 77 -3.91 13.34 8.85
N ALA A 78 -3.75 13.97 7.69
CA ALA A 78 -4.46 13.59 6.47
C ALA A 78 -3.52 12.83 5.54
N LEU A 79 -3.92 11.63 5.10
CA LEU A 79 -3.11 10.75 4.27
C LEU A 79 -3.85 10.21 3.05
N ASP A 80 -3.09 9.98 1.99
CA ASP A 80 -3.57 9.32 0.78
C ASP A 80 -3.89 7.84 1.02
N SER A 81 -4.72 7.27 0.14
CA SER A 81 -5.15 5.87 0.23
C SER A 81 -4.02 4.84 0.19
N GLY A 82 -2.84 5.20 -0.32
CA GLY A 82 -1.64 4.34 -0.28
C GLY A 82 -1.06 4.13 1.12
N TYR A 83 -1.40 4.99 2.09
CA TYR A 83 -0.96 4.88 3.47
C TYR A 83 -1.95 4.08 4.35
N LEU A 84 -3.10 3.70 3.81
CA LEU A 84 -4.10 2.89 4.52
C LEU A 84 -3.59 1.45 4.72
N THR A 85 -2.79 1.27 5.77
CA THR A 85 -2.21 -0.01 6.17
C THR A 85 -2.37 -0.21 7.66
N ALA A 86 -2.54 -1.47 8.10
CA ALA A 86 -2.70 -1.78 9.53
C ALA A 86 -1.53 -1.26 10.41
N PRO A 87 -0.25 -1.36 10.00
CA PRO A 87 0.86 -0.81 10.79
C PRO A 87 0.79 0.71 10.96
N ILE A 88 0.40 1.44 9.92
CA ILE A 88 0.24 2.91 10.01
C ILE A 88 -0.93 3.26 10.91
N CYS A 89 -2.08 2.59 10.74
CA CYS A 89 -3.24 2.83 11.58
C CYS A 89 -2.91 2.60 13.06
N LYS A 90 -2.21 1.49 13.36
CA LYS A 90 -1.77 1.20 14.72
C LYS A 90 -0.74 2.22 15.23
N GLY A 91 0.21 2.62 14.39
CA GLY A 91 1.20 3.64 14.75
C GLY A 91 0.58 4.99 15.08
N LEU A 92 -0.49 5.39 14.40
CA LEU A 92 -1.23 6.62 14.71
C LEU A 92 -2.04 6.50 16.01
N ASP A 93 -2.72 5.36 16.20
CA ASP A 93 -3.46 5.03 17.44
C ASP A 93 -2.54 5.05 18.67
N ASP A 94 -1.37 4.42 18.58
CA ASP A 94 -0.37 4.40 19.67
C ASP A 94 0.15 5.80 20.04
N ARG A 95 0.07 6.76 19.11
CA ARG A 95 0.46 8.16 19.31
C ARG A 95 -0.71 9.05 19.71
N ASN A 96 -1.93 8.50 19.81
CA ASN A 96 -3.16 9.24 20.03
C ASN A 96 -3.40 10.35 18.96
N ILE A 97 -3.04 10.06 17.71
CA ILE A 97 -3.20 10.98 16.57
C ILE A 97 -4.36 10.51 15.69
N PHE A 98 -5.27 11.42 15.34
CA PHE A 98 -6.40 11.10 14.50
C PHE A 98 -6.01 11.00 13.01
N GLY A 99 -6.07 9.79 12.44
CA GLY A 99 -5.74 9.54 11.04
C GLY A 99 -6.94 9.70 10.10
N VAL A 100 -6.94 10.75 9.28
CA VAL A 100 -7.88 10.93 8.17
C VAL A 100 -7.27 10.32 6.90
N ILE A 101 -7.56 9.04 6.68
CA ILE A 101 -7.00 8.29 5.54
C ILE A 101 -8.10 7.97 4.53
N SER A 102 -7.89 8.34 3.27
CA SER A 102 -8.83 8.01 2.20
C SER A 102 -8.86 6.50 1.93
N HIS A 103 -10.05 5.91 1.77
CA HIS A 103 -10.20 4.50 1.41
C HIS A 103 -10.45 4.34 -0.10
N ARG A 104 -9.64 3.52 -0.77
CA ARG A 104 -9.88 3.15 -2.17
C ARG A 104 -10.83 1.95 -2.24
N ARG A 105 -12.01 2.13 -2.84
CA ARG A 105 -12.93 1.00 -3.10
C ARG A 105 -12.33 0.06 -4.14
N TYR A 106 -12.37 -1.24 -3.84
CA TYR A 106 -12.01 -2.28 -4.80
C TYR A 106 -12.95 -2.20 -6.01
N GLN A 107 -12.37 -2.12 -7.21
CA GLN A 107 -13.09 -2.22 -8.46
C GLN A 107 -12.87 -3.62 -9.03
N PRO A 108 -13.95 -4.35 -9.39
CA PRO A 108 -13.81 -5.66 -10.03
C PRO A 108 -13.00 -5.54 -11.32
N THR A 109 -12.15 -6.53 -11.58
CA THR A 109 -11.33 -6.57 -12.79
C THR A 109 -12.23 -6.53 -14.02
N LYS A 110 -11.92 -5.61 -14.96
CA LYS A 110 -12.70 -5.45 -16.19
C LYS A 110 -12.75 -6.77 -16.97
N GLY A 111 -13.97 -7.21 -17.31
CA GLY A 111 -14.22 -8.45 -18.05
C GLY A 111 -14.53 -9.68 -17.18
N LEU A 112 -14.47 -9.57 -15.85
CA LEU A 112 -14.82 -10.64 -14.93
C LEU A 112 -16.02 -10.26 -14.05
N PHE A 113 -16.80 -11.27 -13.67
CA PHE A 113 -17.96 -11.07 -12.81
C PHE A 113 -17.54 -10.56 -11.43
N PRO A 114 -18.24 -9.56 -10.87
CA PRO A 114 -17.96 -9.10 -9.52
C PRO A 114 -18.40 -10.12 -8.47
N LYS A 115 -17.75 -10.08 -7.29
CA LYS A 115 -17.95 -11.07 -6.21
C LYS A 115 -19.42 -11.24 -5.79
N TRP A 116 -20.20 -10.17 -5.76
CA TRP A 116 -21.61 -10.21 -5.32
C TRP A 116 -22.54 -10.92 -6.32
N GLU A 117 -22.11 -11.12 -7.57
CA GLU A 117 -22.87 -11.90 -8.55
C GLU A 117 -22.69 -13.40 -8.37
N PHE A 118 -21.65 -13.84 -7.64
CA PHE A 118 -21.46 -15.25 -7.30
C PHE A 118 -22.40 -15.68 -6.17
N LYS A 119 -23.36 -16.55 -6.50
CA LYS A 119 -24.21 -17.23 -5.50
C LYS A 119 -23.61 -18.58 -5.12
N TYR A 120 -23.51 -18.84 -3.83
CA TYR A 120 -23.06 -20.14 -3.33
C TYR A 120 -24.12 -21.22 -3.60
N ASP A 121 -23.74 -22.27 -4.33
CA ASP A 121 -24.56 -23.45 -4.53
C ASP A 121 -24.37 -24.47 -3.39
N LYS A 122 -25.45 -24.76 -2.67
CA LYS A 122 -25.51 -25.72 -1.55
C LYS A 122 -25.72 -27.18 -1.99
N SER A 123 -25.87 -27.45 -3.29
CA SER A 123 -26.09 -28.79 -3.84
C SER A 123 -24.96 -29.76 -3.44
N LYS A 124 -25.21 -31.08 -3.49
CA LYS A 124 -24.16 -32.10 -3.23
C LYS A 124 -22.97 -31.91 -4.18
N SER A 125 -23.24 -31.60 -5.45
CA SER A 125 -22.24 -31.28 -6.46
C SER A 125 -21.47 -30.00 -6.12
N GLY A 126 -22.17 -28.92 -5.73
CA GLY A 126 -21.57 -27.67 -5.28
C GLY A 126 -20.68 -27.83 -4.04
N LYS A 127 -21.11 -28.66 -3.07
CA LYS A 127 -20.31 -29.04 -1.90
C LYS A 127 -19.09 -29.88 -2.25
N MET A 128 -19.19 -30.80 -3.21
CA MET A 128 -18.02 -31.55 -3.71
C MET A 128 -17.03 -30.62 -4.40
N LEU A 129 -17.48 -29.76 -5.31
CA LEU A 129 -16.65 -28.75 -5.97
C LEU A 129 -15.99 -27.78 -4.95
N TYR A 130 -16.72 -27.39 -3.91
CA TYR A 130 -16.19 -26.55 -2.83
C TYR A 130 -15.11 -27.26 -1.99
N LYS A 131 -15.08 -28.60 -1.92
CA LYS A 131 -14.01 -29.33 -1.22
C LYS A 131 -12.70 -29.33 -2.02
N PHE A 132 -12.78 -29.47 -3.35
CA PHE A 132 -11.62 -29.34 -4.26
C PHE A 132 -11.08 -27.90 -4.33
N ARG A 133 -11.81 -26.94 -3.76
CA ARG A 133 -11.38 -25.55 -3.59
C ARG A 133 -10.03 -25.44 -2.86
N LYS A 134 -9.78 -26.28 -1.86
CA LYS A 134 -8.54 -26.22 -1.07
C LYS A 134 -7.29 -26.58 -1.88
N GLU A 135 -7.44 -27.33 -2.98
CA GLU A 135 -6.32 -27.76 -3.83
C GLU A 135 -6.14 -26.87 -5.06
N LYS A 136 -7.23 -26.53 -5.76
CA LYS A 136 -7.17 -25.68 -6.97
C LYS A 136 -7.44 -24.22 -6.69
N VAL A 137 -8.47 -23.93 -5.91
CA VAL A 137 -8.93 -22.56 -5.67
C VAL A 137 -8.14 -21.86 -4.58
N GLU A 138 -7.35 -22.50 -3.71
CA GLU A 138 -6.35 -21.78 -2.89
C GLU A 138 -5.27 -21.15 -3.77
N ARG A 139 -4.81 -21.86 -4.82
CA ARG A 139 -3.94 -21.31 -5.87
C ARG A 139 -4.64 -20.23 -6.67
N THR A 140 -5.86 -20.49 -7.16
CA THR A 140 -6.65 -19.46 -7.86
C THR A 140 -7.11 -18.33 -6.93
N PHE A 141 -7.15 -18.51 -5.61
CA PHE A 141 -7.42 -17.45 -4.62
C PHE A 141 -6.17 -16.65 -4.36
N ALA A 142 -4.99 -17.25 -4.32
CA ALA A 142 -3.72 -16.52 -4.29
C ALA A 142 -3.58 -15.68 -5.56
N ASP A 143 -3.79 -16.30 -6.73
CA ASP A 143 -3.81 -15.60 -8.02
C ASP A 143 -4.93 -14.56 -8.09
N SER A 144 -6.13 -14.85 -7.55
CA SER A 144 -7.23 -13.88 -7.45
C SER A 144 -6.98 -12.81 -6.40
N LYS A 145 -6.16 -13.03 -5.37
CA LYS A 145 -5.79 -11.97 -4.42
C LYS A 145 -4.82 -11.01 -5.10
N GLU A 146 -3.94 -11.52 -5.95
CA GLU A 146 -3.04 -10.71 -6.79
C GLU A 146 -3.79 -10.03 -7.95
N LEU A 147 -4.54 -10.78 -8.77
CA LEU A 147 -5.26 -10.31 -9.96
C LEU A 147 -6.55 -9.53 -9.65
N HIS A 148 -7.20 -9.85 -8.53
CA HIS A 148 -8.44 -9.22 -8.06
C HIS A 148 -8.25 -8.49 -6.74
N GLY A 149 -7.02 -8.14 -6.35
CA GLY A 149 -6.74 -7.20 -5.25
C GLY A 149 -7.46 -7.48 -3.93
N LEU A 150 -7.82 -8.75 -3.66
CA LEU A 150 -8.61 -9.13 -2.48
C LEU A 150 -7.70 -9.16 -1.25
N ARG A 151 -7.72 -8.11 -0.42
CA ARG A 151 -7.13 -8.13 0.93
C ARG A 151 -8.25 -8.07 1.98
N TYR A 152 -8.10 -8.85 3.04
CA TYR A 152 -8.91 -8.78 4.27
C TYR A 152 -8.08 -8.11 5.34
#